data_AF-A0ABD3SF50-F1
#
_entry.id   AF-A0ABD3SF50-F1
#
_cell.length_a   1.000
_cell.length_b   1.000
_cell.length_c   1.000
_cell.angle_alpha   90.00
_cell.angle_beta   90.00
_cell.angle_gamma   90.00
#
_symmetry.space_group_name_H-M   'P 1'
#
loop_
_entity.id
_entity.type
_entity.pdbx_description
1 polymer ?
#
loop_
_entity_poly.entity_id
_entity_poly.type
_entity_poly.pdbx_seq_one_letter_code
_entity_poly.pdbx_strand_id
1 'polypeptide(L)'
;MKFLQSDPISSLLLQSALYDESNPESFGLESLAKLRDKIFNVGNAALQLSIVSEIYHIHPTSTLGNIHLMKTILMSHNSLAYIFLKNGFHNCQFDENADATNEMKACINKADLLGSKEWAKNEGWVIHGGIK
;
A
#
# COMPACT_ATOMS: atom_id res chain seq x y z
N MET A 1 11.42 15.03 7.70
CA MET A 1 10.97 13.73 8.27
C MET A 1 12.24 12.93 8.56
N LYS A 2 12.63 12.76 9.83
CA LYS A 2 13.77 11.90 10.21
C LYS A 2 13.27 10.45 10.27
N PHE A 3 12.94 9.86 9.13
CA PHE A 3 12.86 8.41 9.09
C PHE A 3 14.29 7.90 9.02
N LEU A 4 14.64 7.01 9.95
CA LEU A 4 15.86 6.19 9.92
C LEU A 4 17.14 6.87 10.45
N GLN A 5 17.24 7.05 11.77
CA GLN A 5 18.40 6.46 12.45
C GLN A 5 18.09 4.96 12.59
N SER A 6 18.08 4.23 11.47
CA SER A 6 17.65 2.85 11.46
C SER A 6 18.79 1.95 11.89
N ASP A 7 18.51 1.08 12.85
CA ASP A 7 19.22 -0.17 13.04
C ASP A 7 19.55 -0.80 11.66
N PRO A 8 20.82 -1.23 11.42
CA PRO A 8 21.24 -1.84 10.16
C PRO A 8 20.30 -2.97 9.68
N ILE A 9 19.64 -3.67 10.61
CA ILE A 9 18.67 -4.73 10.28
C ILE A 9 17.43 -4.16 9.56
N SER A 10 16.89 -3.04 10.04
CA SER A 10 15.68 -2.43 9.44
C SER A 10 15.95 -1.89 8.03
N SER A 11 17.13 -1.32 7.80
CA SER A 11 17.55 -0.87 6.47
C SER A 11 17.68 -2.05 5.50
N LEU A 12 18.29 -3.15 5.95
CA LEU A 12 18.45 -4.37 5.17
C LEU A 12 17.09 -4.99 4.79
N LEU A 13 16.16 -5.06 5.75
CA LEU A 13 14.81 -5.59 5.50
C LEU A 13 14.04 -4.72 4.49
N LEU A 14 14.16 -3.39 4.58
CA LEU A 14 13.52 -2.47 3.65
C LEU A 14 14.09 -2.63 2.24
N GLN A 15 15.41 -2.66 2.10
CA GLN A 15 16.08 -2.87 0.81
C GLN A 15 15.74 -4.24 0.21
N SER A 16 15.67 -5.29 1.04
CA SER A 16 15.26 -6.64 0.60
C SER A 16 13.80 -6.65 0.14
N ALA A 17 12.91 -5.95 0.85
CA ALA A 17 11.49 -5.88 0.49
C ALA A 17 11.23 -5.12 -0.82
N LEU A 18 12.15 -4.21 -1.19
CA LEU A 18 12.05 -3.37 -2.40
C LEU A 18 12.89 -3.91 -3.57
N TYR A 19 13.50 -5.08 -3.42
CA TYR A 19 14.30 -5.70 -4.46
C TYR A 19 13.43 -6.15 -5.65
N ASP A 20 13.76 -5.66 -6.83
CA ASP A 20 13.15 -6.05 -8.10
C ASP A 20 14.07 -6.99 -8.88
N GLU A 21 13.57 -8.19 -9.16
CA GLU A 21 14.26 -9.23 -9.92
C GLU A 21 14.26 -8.97 -11.44
N SER A 22 13.51 -7.97 -11.90
CA SER A 22 13.44 -7.61 -13.32
C SER A 22 14.78 -7.14 -13.91
N ASN A 23 15.76 -6.83 -13.06
CA ASN A 23 17.08 -6.37 -13.47
C ASN A 23 17.99 -7.56 -13.90
N PRO A 24 18.45 -7.62 -15.17
CA PRO A 24 19.22 -8.75 -15.69
C PRO A 24 20.62 -8.96 -15.08
N GLU A 25 21.12 -8.02 -14.27
CA GLU A 25 22.42 -8.15 -13.57
C GLU A 25 22.36 -8.99 -12.26
N SER A 26 21.20 -9.58 -11.95
CA SER A 26 20.85 -10.25 -10.68
C SER A 26 21.45 -11.64 -10.42
N PHE A 27 22.58 -12.01 -11.03
CA PHE A 27 23.16 -13.34 -10.81
C PHE A 27 23.65 -13.49 -9.34
N GLY A 28 23.03 -14.41 -8.59
CA GLY A 28 23.43 -14.76 -7.22
C GLY A 28 22.58 -14.19 -6.08
N LEU A 29 21.47 -13.49 -6.38
CA LEU A 29 20.59 -12.85 -5.38
C LEU A 29 19.32 -13.65 -5.01
N GLU A 30 19.29 -14.96 -5.29
CA GLU A 30 18.13 -15.83 -5.04
C GLU A 30 17.71 -15.87 -3.55
N SER A 31 18.65 -15.70 -2.63
CA SER A 31 18.36 -15.61 -1.20
C SER A 31 17.60 -14.34 -0.82
N LEU A 32 17.88 -13.22 -1.50
CA LEU A 32 17.23 -11.94 -1.32
C LEU A 32 15.80 -11.97 -1.88
N ALA A 33 15.62 -12.55 -3.06
CA ALA A 33 14.32 -12.86 -3.66
C ALA A 33 13.42 -13.66 -2.72
N LYS A 34 13.94 -14.78 -2.19
CA LYS A 34 13.23 -15.63 -1.20
C LYS A 34 12.90 -14.86 0.08
N LEU A 35 13.77 -13.95 0.52
CA LEU A 35 13.51 -13.11 1.70
C LEU A 35 12.40 -12.09 1.42
N ARG A 36 12.42 -11.40 0.27
CA ARG A 36 11.37 -10.50 -0.19
C ARG A 36 10.01 -11.19 -0.17
N ASP A 37 9.91 -12.38 -0.76
CA ASP A 37 8.65 -13.11 -0.85
C ASP A 37 8.13 -13.53 0.53
N LYS A 38 9.02 -13.90 1.45
CA LYS A 38 8.65 -14.19 2.85
C LYS A 38 8.14 -12.94 3.56
N ILE A 39 8.82 -11.80 3.40
CA ILE A 39 8.40 -10.52 3.97
C ILE A 39 7.04 -10.12 3.40
N PHE A 40 6.84 -10.25 2.09
CA PHE A 40 5.57 -9.99 1.42
C PHE A 40 4.45 -10.86 1.98
N ASN A 41 4.66 -12.16 2.11
CA ASN A 41 3.64 -13.08 2.61
C ASN A 41 3.21 -12.76 4.05
N VAL A 42 4.19 -12.55 4.94
CA VAL A 42 3.91 -12.19 6.34
C VAL A 42 3.25 -10.82 6.43
N GLY A 43 3.76 -9.83 5.70
CA GLY A 43 3.21 -8.48 5.67
C GLY A 43 1.79 -8.43 5.13
N ASN A 44 1.51 -9.16 4.04
CA ASN A 44 0.18 -9.27 3.45
C ASN A 44 -0.81 -9.93 4.43
N ALA A 45 -0.42 -11.02 5.10
CA ALA A 45 -1.28 -11.67 6.09
C ALA A 45 -1.59 -10.74 7.28
N ALA A 46 -0.56 -10.07 7.82
CA ALA A 46 -0.71 -9.14 8.93
C ALA A 46 -1.57 -7.92 8.56
N LEU A 47 -1.38 -7.36 7.36
CA LEU A 47 -2.17 -6.23 6.86
C LEU A 47 -3.63 -6.62 6.66
N GLN A 48 -3.89 -7.78 6.06
CA GLN A 48 -5.26 -8.28 5.88
C GLN A 48 -5.97 -8.47 7.21
N LEU A 49 -5.31 -9.06 8.20
CA LEU A 49 -5.88 -9.22 9.53
C LEU A 49 -6.20 -7.87 10.18
N SER A 50 -5.26 -6.92 10.10
CA SER A 50 -5.42 -5.58 10.67
C SER A 50 -6.58 -4.82 10.04
N ILE A 51 -6.66 -4.81 8.70
CA ILE A 51 -7.76 -4.16 7.97
C ILE A 51 -9.10 -4.79 8.32
N VAL A 52 -9.19 -6.12 8.32
CA VAL A 52 -10.45 -6.80 8.63
C VAL A 52 -10.87 -6.53 10.08
N SER A 53 -9.93 -6.58 11.03
CA SER A 53 -10.19 -6.24 12.43
C SER A 53 -10.75 -4.83 12.59
N GLU A 54 -10.17 -3.86 11.89
CA GLU A 54 -10.60 -2.47 11.95
C GLU A 54 -11.99 -2.27 11.31
N ILE A 55 -12.26 -2.92 10.17
CA ILE A 55 -13.59 -2.90 9.53
C ILE A 55 -14.65 -3.46 10.48
N TYR A 56 -14.37 -4.58 11.17
CA TYR A 56 -15.29 -5.15 12.15
C TYR A 56 -15.53 -4.22 13.34
N HIS A 57 -14.49 -3.50 13.77
CA HIS A 57 -14.59 -2.55 14.87
C HIS A 57 -15.47 -1.34 14.52
N ILE A 58 -15.27 -0.77 13.32
CA ILE A 58 -15.98 0.43 12.86
C ILE A 58 -17.41 0.08 12.40
N HIS A 59 -17.60 -1.08 11.76
CA HIS A 59 -18.87 -1.50 11.16
C HIS A 59 -19.33 -2.88 11.66
N PRO A 60 -19.62 -3.05 12.96
CA PRO A 60 -19.92 -4.37 13.56
C PRO A 60 -21.20 -5.02 13.03
N THR A 61 -22.11 -4.23 12.44
CA THR A 61 -23.38 -4.69 11.88
C THR A 61 -23.32 -4.97 10.38
N SER A 62 -22.17 -4.78 9.73
CA SER A 62 -22.02 -5.02 8.29
C SER A 62 -22.16 -6.49 7.93
N THR A 63 -22.71 -6.75 6.73
CA THR A 63 -22.76 -8.10 6.18
C THR A 63 -21.37 -8.60 5.79
N LEU A 64 -21.18 -9.92 5.74
CA LEU A 64 -19.93 -10.52 5.27
C LEU A 64 -19.54 -10.05 3.85
N GLY A 65 -20.53 -9.84 2.99
CA GLY A 65 -20.30 -9.30 1.63
C GLY A 65 -19.73 -7.89 1.65
N ASN A 66 -20.26 -7.00 2.49
CA ASN A 66 -19.77 -5.64 2.63
C ASN A 66 -18.36 -5.59 3.23
N ILE A 67 -18.09 -6.43 4.25
CA ILE A 67 -16.76 -6.55 4.87
C ILE A 67 -15.75 -7.04 3.83
N HIS A 68 -16.11 -8.03 3.02
CA HIS A 68 -15.25 -8.51 1.95
C HIS A 68 -15.00 -7.43 0.89
N LEU A 69 -16.02 -6.68 0.48
CA LEU A 69 -15.88 -5.58 -0.48
C LEU A 69 -14.94 -4.49 0.05
N MET A 70 -15.13 -4.03 1.29
CA MET A 70 -14.28 -3.03 1.93
C MET A 70 -12.84 -3.51 2.04
N LYS A 71 -12.61 -4.76 2.47
CA LYS A 71 -11.28 -5.38 2.50
C LYS A 71 -10.64 -5.35 1.10
N THR A 72 -11.36 -5.80 0.08
CA THR A 72 -10.84 -5.89 -1.29
C THR A 72 -10.46 -4.54 -1.86
N ILE A 73 -11.25 -3.49 -1.59
CA ILE A 73 -10.93 -2.13 -1.99
C ILE A 73 -9.66 -1.65 -1.30
N LEU A 74 -9.57 -1.79 0.04
CA LEU A 74 -8.41 -1.33 0.83
C LEU A 74 -7.12 -2.09 0.51
N MET A 75 -7.23 -3.37 0.13
CA MET A 75 -6.10 -4.22 -0.27
C MET A 75 -5.78 -4.14 -1.77
N SER A 76 -6.50 -3.33 -2.54
CA SER A 76 -6.27 -3.24 -3.99
C SER A 76 -4.87 -2.71 -4.29
N HIS A 77 -4.28 -3.15 -5.41
CA HIS A 77 -2.96 -2.66 -5.85
C HIS A 77 -2.94 -1.13 -5.97
N ASN A 78 -4.05 -0.52 -6.38
CA ASN A 78 -4.18 0.94 -6.47
C ASN A 78 -4.10 1.62 -5.09
N SER A 79 -4.80 1.09 -4.08
CA SER A 79 -4.75 1.60 -2.72
C SER A 79 -3.35 1.44 -2.11
N LEU A 80 -2.72 0.29 -2.32
CA LEU A 80 -1.35 0.05 -1.83
C LEU A 80 -0.33 0.95 -2.54
N ALA A 81 -0.43 1.14 -3.85
CA ALA A 81 0.44 2.05 -4.61
C ALA A 81 0.26 3.51 -4.19
N TYR A 82 -0.99 3.94 -3.93
CA TYR A 82 -1.29 5.26 -3.38
C TYR A 82 -0.59 5.47 -2.03
N ILE A 83 -0.73 4.52 -1.10
CA ILE A 83 -0.07 4.57 0.22
C ILE A 83 1.45 4.60 0.05
N PHE A 84 1.98 3.77 -0.85
CA PHE A 84 3.41 3.66 -1.13
C PHE A 84 4.01 4.99 -1.58
N LEU A 85 3.37 5.66 -2.54
CA LEU A 85 3.82 6.94 -3.05
C LEU A 85 3.62 8.08 -2.05
N LYS A 86 2.46 8.12 -1.39
CA LYS A 86 2.13 9.19 -0.43
C LYS A 86 3.07 9.22 0.78
N ASN A 87 3.61 8.07 1.17
CA ASN A 87 4.59 7.96 2.25
C ASN A 87 6.05 8.07 1.77
N GLY A 88 6.29 8.29 0.48
CA GLY A 88 7.64 8.49 -0.04
C GLY A 88 8.46 7.21 -0.23
N PHE A 89 7.86 6.01 -0.15
CA PHE A 89 8.60 4.74 -0.26
C PHE A 89 9.16 4.48 -1.67
N HIS A 90 8.65 5.18 -2.68
CA HIS A 90 9.23 5.20 -4.04
C HIS A 90 10.66 5.75 -4.07
N ASN A 91 11.03 6.63 -3.13
CA ASN A 91 12.40 7.10 -2.97
C ASN A 91 13.35 6.05 -2.37
N CYS A 92 12.87 4.82 -2.16
CA CYS A 92 13.69 3.71 -1.70
C CYS A 92 13.80 2.61 -2.77
N GLN A 93 13.15 2.78 -3.93
CA GLN A 93 13.30 1.90 -5.06
C GLN A 93 14.56 2.26 -5.85
N PHE A 94 15.16 1.28 -6.53
CA PHE A 94 16.37 1.49 -7.33
C PHE A 94 16.17 2.46 -8.51
N ASP A 95 14.93 2.67 -8.96
CA ASP A 95 14.58 3.57 -10.05
C ASP A 95 13.75 4.77 -9.55
N GLU A 96 14.37 5.62 -8.74
CA GLU A 96 13.73 6.82 -8.16
C GLU A 96 13.23 7.82 -9.22
N ASN A 97 13.73 7.72 -10.47
CA ASN A 97 13.47 8.65 -11.57
C ASN A 97 12.58 8.07 -12.67
N ALA A 98 11.95 6.91 -12.47
CA ALA A 98 11.02 6.34 -13.46
C ALA A 98 9.90 7.34 -13.81
N ASP A 99 9.63 7.55 -15.10
CA ASP A 99 8.56 8.44 -15.59
C ASP A 99 7.18 8.07 -15.00
N ALA A 100 6.95 6.77 -14.77
CA ALA A 100 5.76 6.24 -14.13
C ALA A 100 5.50 6.82 -12.73
N THR A 101 6.55 7.19 -11.98
CA THR A 101 6.42 7.82 -10.66
C THR A 101 5.79 9.21 -10.76
N ASN A 102 6.16 9.99 -11.78
CA ASN A 102 5.61 11.33 -11.99
C ASN A 102 4.15 11.27 -12.48
N GLU A 103 3.84 10.34 -13.39
CA GLU A 103 2.46 10.09 -13.84
C GLU A 103 1.56 9.66 -12.67
N MET A 104 2.04 8.75 -11.83
CA MET A 104 1.29 8.27 -10.68
C MET A 104 1.11 9.37 -9.61
N LYS A 105 2.11 10.25 -9.40
CA LYS A 105 1.96 11.45 -8.56
C LYS A 105 0.85 12.38 -9.07
N ALA A 106 0.74 12.58 -10.38
CA ALA A 106 -0.33 13.38 -10.96
C ALA A 106 -1.71 12.73 -10.75
N CYS A 107 -1.81 11.42 -10.91
CA CYS A 107 -3.03 10.65 -10.61
C CYS A 107 -3.44 10.74 -9.14
N ILE A 108 -2.48 10.65 -8.21
CA ILE A 108 -2.71 10.81 -6.76
C ILE A 108 -3.23 12.20 -6.44
N ASN A 109 -2.60 13.25 -6.97
CA ASN A 109 -3.05 14.63 -6.74
C ASN A 109 -4.48 14.85 -7.23
N LYS A 110 -4.83 14.26 -8.38
CA LYS A 110 -6.20 14.31 -8.92
C LYS A 110 -7.17 13.52 -8.03
N ALA A 111 -6.79 12.32 -7.58
CA ALA A 111 -7.60 11.49 -6.69
C ALA A 111 -7.85 12.19 -5.34
N ASP A 112 -6.83 12.83 -4.75
CA ASP A 112 -6.93 13.60 -3.51
C ASP A 112 -7.90 14.77 -3.65
N LEU A 113 -7.79 15.51 -4.77
CA LEU A 113 -8.68 16.63 -5.05
C LEU A 113 -10.13 16.17 -5.20
N LEU A 114 -10.37 15.09 -5.94
CA LEU A 114 -11.71 14.55 -6.16
C LEU A 114 -12.30 13.95 -4.87
N GLY A 115 -11.49 13.16 -4.14
CA GLY A 115 -11.88 12.56 -2.87
C GLY A 115 -12.24 13.60 -1.81
N SER A 116 -11.45 14.67 -1.71
CA SER A 116 -11.75 15.77 -0.77
C SER A 116 -13.06 16.49 -1.10
N LYS A 117 -13.33 16.71 -2.39
CA LYS A 117 -14.60 17.31 -2.84
C LYS A 117 -15.80 16.41 -2.52
N GLU A 118 -15.66 15.11 -2.77
CA GLU A 118 -16.74 14.16 -2.52
C GLU A 118 -16.99 13.96 -1.02
N TRP A 119 -15.93 13.91 -0.20
CA TRP A 119 -16.04 13.88 1.25
C TRP A 119 -16.77 15.12 1.79
N ALA A 120 -16.37 16.32 1.36
CA ALA A 120 -17.00 17.57 1.78
C ALA A 120 -18.47 17.65 1.38
N LYS A 121 -18.83 17.09 0.20
CA LYS A 121 -20.20 17.08 -0.31
C LYS A 121 -21.11 16.12 0.46
N ASN A 122 -20.58 14.98 0.92
CA ASN A 122 -21.37 13.93 1.55
C ASN A 122 -21.18 13.82 3.06
N GLU A 123 -20.39 14.72 3.67
CA GLU A 123 -19.99 14.69 5.08
C GLU A 123 -19.31 13.36 5.50
N GLY A 124 -18.72 12.65 4.53
CA GLY A 124 -18.15 11.32 4.74
C GLY A 124 -17.94 10.53 3.45
N TRP A 125 -17.41 9.31 3.57
CA TRP A 125 -17.32 8.37 2.46
C TRP A 125 -18.66 7.67 2.23
N VAL A 126 -19.18 7.74 1.01
CA VAL A 126 -20.42 7.06 0.62
C VAL A 126 -20.09 5.91 -0.33
N ILE A 127 -20.12 4.68 0.16
CA ILE A 127 -20.04 3.50 -0.69
C ILE A 127 -21.42 3.28 -1.30
N HIS A 128 -21.58 3.56 -2.60
CA HIS A 128 -22.83 3.26 -3.30
C HIS A 128 -23.03 1.73 -3.32
N GLY A 129 -24.01 1.24 -2.55
CA GLY A 129 -24.26 -0.18 -2.31
C GLY A 129 -23.89 -0.68 -0.90
N GLY A 130 -23.23 0.15 -0.08
CA GLY A 130 -23.10 -0.05 1.36
C GLY A 130 -24.21 0.67 2.12
N ILE A 131 -24.79 0.02 3.13
CA ILE A 131 -25.87 0.60 3.95
C ILE A 131 -25.28 1.74 4.79
N LYS A 132 -26.00 2.87 4.85
CA LYS A 132 -25.73 3.99 5.76
C LYS A 132 -25.73 3.55 7.22
#